data_AF-A0A172ZE48-F1
#
_entry.id   AF-A0A172ZE48-F1
#
_cell.length_a   1.000
_cell.length_b   1.000
_cell.length_c   1.000
_cell.angle_alpha   90.00
_cell.angle_beta   90.00
_cell.angle_gamma   90.00
#
_symmetry.space_group_name_H-M   'P 1'
#
loop_
_entity.id
_entity.type
_entity.pdbx_description
1 polymer ?
#
loop_
_entity_poly.entity_id
_entity_poly.type
_entity_poly.pdbx_seq_one_letter_code
_entity_poly.pdbx_strand_id
1 'polypeptide(L)' 'MKTKWYLRPGFLWVICLVTPPIGYAHLLYHRKKFRQQEWLGYLAIATLTMAIWLTKFMNPVMALIVLALLLVLIWKL' A
#
# COMPACT_ATOMS: atom_id res chain seq x y z
N MET A 1 -8.51 -9.71 -22.03
CA MET A 1 -7.33 -10.09 -21.22
C MET A 1 -7.79 -10.42 -19.81
N LYS A 2 -7.57 -11.64 -19.29
CA LYS A 2 -7.96 -12.00 -17.92
C LYS A 2 -7.04 -11.30 -16.92
N THR A 3 -7.47 -10.15 -16.39
CA THR A 3 -6.78 -9.48 -15.29
C THR A 3 -6.79 -10.43 -14.08
N LYS A 4 -5.60 -10.80 -13.59
CA LYS A 4 -5.47 -11.73 -12.45
C LYS A 4 -6.18 -11.12 -11.23
N TRP A 5 -6.83 -11.96 -10.43
CA TRP A 5 -7.72 -11.54 -9.32
C TRP A 5 -7.08 -10.54 -8.35
N TYR A 6 -5.76 -10.64 -8.11
CA TYR A 6 -5.00 -9.73 -7.24
C TYR A 6 -4.74 -8.33 -7.85
N LEU A 7 -4.95 -8.14 -9.15
CA LEU A 7 -4.88 -6.83 -9.84
C LEU A 7 -6.25 -6.14 -9.92
N ARG A 8 -7.32 -6.74 -9.36
CA ARG A 8 -8.63 -6.11 -9.45
C ARG A 8 -8.65 -4.84 -8.60
N PRO A 9 -9.11 -3.69 -9.16
CA PRO A 9 -9.19 -2.42 -8.44
C PRO A 9 -9.88 -2.56 -7.09
N GLY A 10 -10.99 -3.30 -7.03
CA GLY A 10 -11.75 -3.51 -5.80
C GLY A 10 -10.97 -4.27 -4.72
N PHE A 11 -10.13 -5.23 -5.07
CA PHE A 11 -9.33 -5.98 -4.09
C PHE A 11 -8.16 -5.15 -3.56
N LEU A 12 -7.48 -4.40 -4.43
CA LEU A 12 -6.46 -3.42 -4.05
C LEU A 12 -7.02 -2.32 -3.14
N TRP A 13 -8.23 -1.85 -3.44
CA TRP A 13 -8.94 -0.87 -2.61
C TRP A 13 -9.24 -1.42 -1.21
N VAL A 14 -9.79 -2.63 -1.12
CA VAL A 14 -10.11 -3.26 0.17
C VAL A 14 -8.84 -3.47 1.00
N ILE A 15 -7.73 -3.92 0.40
CA ILE A 15 -6.47 -4.09 1.13
C ILE A 15 -5.90 -2.73 1.57
N CYS A 16 -5.94 -1.69 0.73
CA CYS A 16 -5.51 -0.34 1.13
C CYS A 16 -6.38 0.26 2.25
N LEU A 17 -7.68 -0.04 2.25
CA LEU A 17 -8.63 0.51 3.22
C LEU A 17 -8.54 -0.19 4.58
N VAL A 18 -8.40 -1.53 4.58
CA VAL A 18 -8.35 -2.34 5.80
C VAL A 18 -6.97 -2.28 6.44
N THR A 19 -5.91 -2.37 5.65
CA THR A 19 -4.52 -2.34 6.14
C THR A 19 -3.63 -1.60 5.14
N PRO A 20 -3.61 -0.25 5.20
CA PRO A 20 -2.79 0.58 4.31
C PRO A 20 -1.33 0.11 4.17
N PRO A 21 -0.61 -0.26 5.25
CA PRO A 21 0.79 -0.72 5.12
C PRO A 21 0.93 -2.03 4.33
N ILE A 22 -0.03 -2.96 4.44
CA ILE A 22 0.01 -4.23 3.70
C ILE A 22 -0.25 -3.97 2.22
N GLY A 23 -1.20 -3.08 1.89
CA GLY A 23 -1.46 -2.64 0.53
C GLY A 23 -0.23 -2.00 -0.13
N TYR A 24 0.46 -1.14 0.62
CA TYR A 24 1.68 -0.48 0.15
C TYR A 24 2.83 -1.47 -0.12
N ALA A 25 3.06 -2.41 0.80
CA ALA A 25 4.06 -3.47 0.62
C ALA A 25 3.76 -4.35 -0.61
N HIS A 26 2.48 -4.71 -0.81
CA HIS A 26 2.05 -5.54 -1.93
C HIS A 26 2.25 -4.83 -3.29
N LEU A 27 1.96 -3.52 -3.34
CA LEU A 27 2.19 -2.67 -4.52
C LEU A 27 3.68 -2.54 -4.85
N LEU A 28 4.54 -2.41 -3.85
CA LEU A 28 5.99 -2.37 -4.04
C LEU A 28 6.54 -3.69 -4.58
N TYR A 29 6.16 -4.81 -3.96
CA TYR A 29 6.63 -6.14 -4.35
C TYR A 29 6.21 -6.52 -5.79
N HIS A 30 5.02 -6.08 -6.21
CA HIS A 30 4.47 -6.39 -7.53
C HIS A 30 4.62 -5.27 -8.56
N ARG A 31 5.43 -4.22 -8.31
CA ARG A 31 5.63 -3.08 -9.23
C ARG A 31 5.91 -3.47 -10.69
N LYS A 32 6.64 -4.57 -10.90
CA LYS A 32 7.06 -5.05 -12.23
C LYS A 32 5.93 -5.73 -13.03
N LYS A 33 4.81 -6.07 -12.39
CA LYS A 33 3.66 -6.76 -13.01
C LYS A 33 2.49 -5.81 -13.34
N PHE A 34 2.57 -4.54 -12.94
CA PHE A 34 1.53 -3.54 -13.22
C PHE A 34 1.93 -2.61 -14.35
N ARG A 35 0.93 -2.08 -15.06
CA ARG A 35 1.11 -0.99 -16.00
C ARG A 35 1.42 0.27 -15.20
N GLN A 36 2.49 0.98 -15.55
CA GLN A 36 3.11 2.03 -14.73
C GLN A 36 2.14 3.14 -14.30
N GLN A 37 1.17 3.49 -15.16
CA GLN A 37 0.12 4.47 -14.89
C GLN A 37 -0.88 4.01 -13.82
N GLU A 38 -1.31 2.75 -13.87
CA GLU A 38 -2.24 2.19 -12.88
C GLU A 38 -1.55 2.02 -11.53
N TRP A 39 -0.29 1.58 -11.54
CA TRP A 39 0.51 1.42 -10.33
C TRP A 39 0.67 2.74 -9.55
N LEU A 40 0.98 3.84 -10.24
CA LEU A 40 1.07 5.18 -9.65
C LEU A 40 -0.25 5.62 -9.01
N GLY A 41 -1.38 5.35 -9.67
CA GLY A 41 -2.71 5.65 -9.12
C GLY A 41 -3.00 4.88 -7.83
N TYR A 42 -2.77 3.56 -7.81
CA TYR A 42 -2.94 2.76 -6.60
C TYR A 42 -1.97 3.14 -5.49
N LEU A 43 -0.72 3.48 -5.83
CA LEU A 43 0.26 3.94 -4.87
C LEU A 43 -0.20 5.24 -4.21
N ALA A 44 -0.68 6.22 -4.98
CA ALA A 44 -1.18 7.48 -4.44
C ALA A 44 -2.37 7.27 -3.49
N ILE A 45 -3.33 6.41 -3.87
CA ILE A 45 -4.48 6.07 -3.01
C ILE A 45 -4.00 5.39 -1.74
N ALA A 46 -3.04 4.45 -1.83
CA ALA A 46 -2.45 3.78 -0.68
C ALA A 46 -1.79 4.78 0.28
N THR A 47 -0.99 5.71 -0.24
CA THR A 47 -0.29 6.73 0.55
C THR A 47 -1.27 7.70 1.22
N LEU A 48 -2.30 8.15 0.50
CA LEU A 48 -3.33 9.04 1.06
C LEU A 48 -4.13 8.34 2.15
N THR A 49 -4.56 7.10 1.91
CA THR A 49 -5.31 6.31 2.89
C THR A 49 -4.45 6.04 4.12
N MET A 50 -3.17 5.73 3.93
CA MET A 50 -2.18 5.55 5.01
C MET A 50 -1.99 6.83 5.83
N ALA A 51 -1.84 7.99 5.18
CA ALA A 51 -1.70 9.28 5.86
C ALA A 51 -2.94 9.58 6.70
N ILE A 52 -4.13 9.37 6.16
CA ILE A 52 -5.39 9.55 6.89
C ILE A 52 -5.48 8.59 8.08
N TRP A 53 -5.06 7.33 7.90
CA TRP A 53 -5.03 6.32 8.96
C TRP A 53 -4.06 6.68 10.09
N LEU A 54 -2.82 7.06 9.73
CA LEU A 54 -1.78 7.51 10.65
C LEU A 54 -2.25 8.69 11.50
N THR A 55 -2.95 9.64 10.87
CA THR A 55 -3.38 10.87 11.55
C THR A 55 -4.58 10.62 12.46
N LYS A 56 -5.52 9.74 12.06
CA LYS A 56 -6.82 9.62 12.72
C LYS A 56 -6.94 8.43 13.69
N PHE A 57 -6.18 7.36 13.48
CA PHE A 57 -6.36 6.10 14.21
C PHE A 57 -5.16 5.68 15.07
N MET A 58 -3.96 6.23 14.89
CA MET A 58 -2.75 5.71 15.54
C MET A 58 -2.02 6.72 16.42
N ASN A 59 -1.61 6.24 17.60
CA ASN A 59 -0.65 6.91 18.47
C ASN A 59 0.68 7.12 17.69
N PRO A 60 1.34 8.29 17.79
CA PRO A 60 2.57 8.60 17.07
C PRO A 60 3.67 7.53 17.18
N VAL A 61 3.74 6.81 18.30
CA VAL A 61 4.71 5.73 18.48
C VAL A 61 4.41 4.55 17.56
N MET A 62 3.15 4.15 17.43
CA MET A 62 2.76 3.08 16.49
C MET A 62 2.96 3.53 15.04
N ALA A 63 2.72 4.79 14.73
CA ALA A 63 3.00 5.37 13.41
C ALA A 63 4.48 5.19 13.01
N LEU A 64 5.39 5.52 13.93
CA LEU A 64 6.83 5.35 13.73
C LEU A 64 7.22 3.88 13.55
N ILE A 65 6.62 2.95 14.31
CA ILE A 65 6.88 1.51 14.17
C ILE A 65 6.46 1.01 12.78
N VAL A 66 5.28 1.41 12.29
CA VAL A 66 4.80 1.02 10.96
C VAL A 66 5.67 1.61 9.84
N LEU A 67 6.09 2.87 9.97
CA LEU A 67 7.05 3.50 9.04
C LEU A 67 8.41 2.79 9.06
N ALA A 68 8.93 2.43 10.23
CA ALA A 68 10.18 1.70 10.38
C ALA A 68 10.10 0.31 9.73
N LEU A 69 9.01 -0.43 9.96
CA LEU A 69 8.76 -1.71 9.31
C LEU A 69 8.72 -1.58 7.78
N LEU A 70 8.07 -0.55 7.25
CA LEU A 70 8.03 -0.29 5.81
C LEU A 70 9.40 0.07 5.25
N LEU A 71 10.18 0.91 5.94
CA LEU A 71 11.55 1.25 5.57
C LEU A 71 12.45 0.01 5.51
N VAL A 72 12.36 -0.87 6.52
CA VAL A 72 13.05 -2.16 6.51
C VAL A 72 12.58 -3.04 5.35
N LEU A 73 11.28 -3.06 5.06
CA LEU A 73 10.72 -3.82 3.95
C LEU A 73 11.21 -3.30 2.59
N ILE A 74 11.30 -1.98 2.43
CA ILE A 74 11.84 -1.31 1.22
C ILE A 74 13.32 -1.64 1.07
N TRP A 75 14.09 -1.65 2.17
CA TRP A 75 15.51 -2.00 2.12
C TRP A 75 15.74 -3.48 1.76
N LYS A 76 14.85 -4.36 2.21
CA LYS A 76 14.91 -5.79 1.91
C LYS A 76 14.50 -6.13 0.47
N LEU A 77 13.78 -5.22 -0.21
CA LEU A 77 13.19 -5.42 -1.54
C LEU A 77 14.14 -5.01 -2.67
#